data_AF-A0A5M8SFD1-F1
#
_entry.id   AF-A0A5M8SFD1-F1
#
_cell.length_a   1.000
_cell.length_b   1.000
_cell.length_c   1.000
_cell.angle_alpha   90.00
_cell.angle_beta   90.00
_cell.angle_gamma   90.00
#
_symmetry.space_group_name_H-M   'P 1'
#
loop_
_entity.id
_entity.type
_entity.pdbx_description
1 polymer ?
#
loop_
_entity_poly.entity_id
_entity_poly.type
_entity_poly.pdbx_seq_one_letter_code
_entity_poly.pdbx_strand_id
1 'polypeptide(L)'
;MRTRDLKQAADVLNNVGWFVPPYVGVGLIEAVASAITRAQNRLTENDLEVVLASIYSPDRLAAMVTSRYPQIPIVDLYQQTISEAIAAHFSGLRHVAVGGLIPVVEGIGRELARLRGLNSQGPVKKVFTDLLEDAKSDVVNRNIGATQEILDMLKAFLHFLKEYFFKDSQMYSLLDKTNRHGILHGAYKDADYGRPINFYKTISAIDILTFVSMLKTNKMSGFAPSQTPESDALAEHYRRLQQKQFHEHFEPKGIDLTSNGDGETTNDKG
;
A
#
# COMPACT_ATOMS: atom_id res chain seq x y z
N MET A 1 -13.78 -15.75 19.17
CA MET A 1 -12.44 -15.73 18.56
C MET A 1 -11.42 -15.68 19.69
N ARG A 2 -10.39 -16.54 19.71
CA ARG A 2 -9.36 -16.42 20.76
C ARG A 2 -8.39 -15.34 20.31
N THR A 3 -8.26 -14.29 21.10
CA THR A 3 -7.35 -13.16 20.90
C THR A 3 -5.88 -13.55 20.67
N ARG A 4 -5.53 -14.79 21.00
CA ARG A 4 -4.21 -15.40 20.80
C ARG A 4 -3.87 -15.59 19.32
N ASP A 5 -4.87 -15.73 18.44
CA ASP A 5 -4.67 -16.08 17.03
C ASP A 5 -4.27 -14.85 16.18
N LEU A 6 -4.89 -13.68 16.42
CA LEU A 6 -4.56 -12.45 15.67
C LEU A 6 -3.18 -11.90 16.02
N LYS A 7 -2.76 -11.97 17.29
CA LYS A 7 -1.40 -11.59 17.69
C LYS A 7 -0.35 -12.43 16.96
N GLN A 8 -0.55 -13.75 16.87
CA GLN A 8 0.36 -14.62 16.16
C GLN A 8 0.43 -14.28 14.67
N ALA A 9 -0.73 -14.02 14.05
CA ALA A 9 -0.78 -13.54 12.67
C ALA A 9 -0.02 -12.22 12.50
N ALA A 10 -0.20 -11.26 13.40
CA ALA A 10 0.50 -9.97 13.38
C ALA A 10 2.03 -10.13 13.41
N ASP A 11 2.54 -10.97 14.32
CA ASP A 11 3.97 -11.25 14.45
C ASP A 11 4.54 -11.85 13.13
N VAL A 12 3.79 -12.76 12.49
CA VAL A 12 4.17 -13.37 11.19
C VAL A 12 4.17 -12.36 10.05
N LEU A 13 3.13 -11.52 9.95
CA LEU A 13 3.02 -10.50 8.90
C LEU A 13 4.13 -9.44 9.03
N ASN A 14 4.49 -9.06 10.26
CA ASN A 14 5.58 -8.11 10.51
C ASN A 14 6.94 -8.60 10.03
N ASN A 15 7.21 -9.91 10.06
CA ASN A 15 8.47 -10.48 9.56
C ASN A 15 8.66 -10.30 8.04
N VAL A 16 7.58 -10.10 7.30
CA VAL A 16 7.63 -9.86 5.84
C VAL A 16 7.40 -8.39 5.49
N GLY A 17 7.52 -7.49 6.48
CA GLY A 17 7.33 -6.05 6.30
C GLY A 17 5.89 -5.67 5.97
N TRP A 18 4.92 -6.44 6.46
CA TRP A 18 3.51 -6.08 6.41
C TRP A 18 2.92 -6.08 7.82
N PHE A 19 1.63 -5.82 7.96
CA PHE A 19 0.95 -5.76 9.26
C PHE A 19 -0.52 -6.16 9.07
N VAL A 20 -1.27 -6.32 10.16
CA VAL A 20 -2.71 -6.61 10.11
C VAL A 20 -3.44 -5.39 9.53
N PRO A 21 -3.93 -5.42 8.27
CA PRO A 21 -4.62 -4.26 7.72
C PRO A 21 -6.05 -4.19 8.27
N PRO A 22 -6.63 -2.98 8.46
CA PRO A 22 -8.06 -2.87 8.68
C PRO A 22 -8.81 -3.21 7.38
N TYR A 23 -10.12 -3.44 7.51
CA TYR A 23 -11.03 -3.72 6.38
C TYR A 23 -10.73 -5.01 5.62
N VAL A 24 -9.92 -5.91 6.19
CA VAL A 24 -9.68 -7.26 5.66
C VAL A 24 -10.22 -8.27 6.67
N GLY A 25 -10.96 -9.25 6.17
CA GLY A 25 -11.55 -10.29 7.03
C GLY A 25 -10.48 -11.12 7.73
N VAL A 26 -10.66 -11.38 9.03
CA VAL A 26 -9.69 -12.12 9.85
C VAL A 26 -9.33 -13.48 9.26
N GLY A 27 -10.29 -14.20 8.67
CA GLY A 27 -10.02 -15.48 8.02
C GLY A 27 -9.02 -15.39 6.85
N LEU A 28 -9.03 -14.27 6.10
CA LEU A 28 -8.04 -14.04 5.05
C LEU A 28 -6.67 -13.71 5.67
N ILE A 29 -6.64 -12.89 6.72
CA ILE A 29 -5.40 -12.55 7.46
C ILE A 29 -4.74 -13.82 8.00
N GLU A 30 -5.51 -14.73 8.60
CA GLU A 30 -5.05 -16.02 9.09
C GLU A 30 -4.58 -16.95 7.97
N ALA A 31 -5.29 -16.96 6.83
CA ALA A 31 -4.87 -17.73 5.66
C ALA A 31 -3.51 -17.26 5.12
N VAL A 32 -3.29 -15.94 5.06
CA VAL A 32 -2.00 -15.36 4.66
C VAL A 32 -0.91 -15.69 5.68
N ALA A 33 -1.15 -15.45 6.97
CA ALA A 33 -0.17 -15.79 8.01
C ALA A 33 0.18 -17.29 8.01
N SER A 34 -0.80 -18.15 7.78
CA SER A 34 -0.60 -19.59 7.65
C SER A 34 0.21 -19.96 6.42
N ALA A 35 -0.01 -19.29 5.28
CA ALA A 35 0.77 -19.48 4.06
C ALA A 35 2.24 -19.08 4.27
N ILE A 36 2.49 -17.94 4.90
CA ILE A 36 3.84 -17.47 5.26
C ILE A 36 4.52 -18.49 6.19
N THR A 37 3.83 -18.94 7.23
CA THR A 37 4.37 -19.90 8.21
C THR A 37 4.73 -21.24 7.55
N ARG A 38 3.84 -21.78 6.69
CA ARG A 38 4.09 -23.04 5.97
C ARG A 38 5.24 -22.94 4.98
N ALA A 39 5.49 -21.77 4.42
CA ALA A 39 6.59 -21.57 3.50
C ALA A 39 7.98 -21.66 4.18
N GLN A 40 8.08 -21.59 5.52
CA GLN A 40 9.33 -21.79 6.28
C GLN A 40 10.54 -21.01 5.72
N ASN A 41 10.38 -19.70 5.51
CA ASN A 41 11.37 -18.80 4.88
C ASN A 41 11.59 -18.99 3.37
N ARG A 42 10.80 -19.82 2.69
CA ARG A 42 10.80 -19.95 1.22
C ARG A 42 9.81 -19.01 0.54
N LEU A 43 9.02 -18.26 1.31
CA LEU A 43 8.11 -17.26 0.75
C LEU A 43 8.95 -16.17 0.10
N THR A 44 8.77 -15.98 -1.20
CA THR A 44 9.40 -14.90 -1.94
C THR A 44 8.55 -13.64 -1.85
N GLU A 45 9.15 -12.50 -2.18
CA GLU A 45 8.38 -11.26 -2.32
C GLU A 45 7.35 -11.33 -3.45
N ASN A 46 7.58 -12.17 -4.47
CA ASN A 46 6.60 -12.42 -5.53
C ASN A 46 5.36 -13.13 -4.97
N ASP A 47 5.55 -14.11 -4.09
CA ASP A 47 4.42 -14.82 -3.45
C ASP A 47 3.61 -13.86 -2.58
N LEU A 48 4.29 -13.01 -1.80
CA LEU A 48 3.63 -11.98 -1.00
C LEU A 48 2.90 -10.97 -1.90
N GLU A 49 3.52 -10.55 -3.00
CA GLU A 49 2.92 -9.64 -3.96
C GLU A 49 1.61 -10.19 -4.55
N VAL A 50 1.57 -11.48 -4.93
CA VAL A 50 0.35 -12.15 -5.41
C VAL A 50 -0.74 -12.15 -4.34
N VAL A 51 -0.39 -12.47 -3.11
CA VAL A 51 -1.33 -12.45 -1.98
C VAL A 51 -1.88 -11.04 -1.76
N LEU A 52 -1.01 -10.03 -1.72
CA LEU A 52 -1.43 -8.64 -1.54
C LEU A 52 -2.27 -8.15 -2.71
N ALA A 53 -1.98 -8.55 -3.95
CA ALA A 53 -2.78 -8.20 -5.11
C ALA A 53 -4.24 -8.66 -4.98
N SER A 54 -4.49 -9.82 -4.34
CA SER A 54 -5.87 -10.29 -4.06
C SER A 54 -6.59 -9.43 -3.03
N ILE A 55 -5.84 -8.82 -2.09
CA ILE A 55 -6.37 -7.97 -1.02
C ILE A 55 -6.55 -6.54 -1.52
N TYR A 56 -5.66 -6.04 -2.37
CA TYR A 56 -5.68 -4.69 -2.92
C TYR A 56 -6.12 -4.73 -4.40
N SER A 57 -7.25 -5.39 -4.63
CA SER A 57 -7.85 -5.56 -5.96
C SER A 57 -8.44 -4.27 -6.51
N PRO A 58 -8.68 -4.17 -7.83
CA PRO A 58 -9.40 -3.05 -8.45
C PRO A 58 -10.72 -2.73 -7.74
N ASP A 59 -11.52 -3.76 -7.45
CA ASP A 59 -12.81 -3.66 -6.77
C ASP A 59 -12.70 -3.00 -5.40
N ARG A 60 -11.78 -3.51 -4.56
CA ARG A 60 -11.63 -2.99 -3.21
C ARG A 60 -11.11 -1.55 -3.24
N LEU A 61 -10.05 -1.29 -4.02
CA LEU A 61 -9.46 0.04 -4.08
C LEU A 61 -10.44 1.07 -4.63
N ALA A 62 -11.25 0.70 -5.63
CA ALA A 62 -12.32 1.56 -6.11
C ALA A 62 -13.35 1.86 -5.03
N ALA A 63 -13.83 0.84 -4.29
CA ALA A 63 -14.77 1.05 -3.19
C ALA A 63 -14.19 1.91 -2.05
N MET A 64 -12.90 1.73 -1.72
CA MET A 64 -12.21 2.57 -0.73
C MET A 64 -12.15 4.03 -1.18
N VAL A 65 -11.77 4.28 -2.44
CA VAL A 65 -11.66 5.63 -3.01
C VAL A 65 -13.00 6.31 -3.15
N THR A 66 -14.06 5.63 -3.60
CA THR A 66 -15.35 6.29 -3.83
C THR A 66 -16.17 6.42 -2.56
N SER A 67 -15.99 5.52 -1.59
CA SER A 67 -16.90 5.41 -0.45
C SER A 67 -16.22 5.65 0.89
N ARG A 68 -15.01 5.13 1.14
CA ARG A 68 -14.41 5.18 2.47
C ARG A 68 -13.56 6.42 2.71
N TYR A 69 -12.55 6.66 1.87
CA TYR A 69 -11.62 7.77 2.05
C TYR A 69 -12.32 9.14 2.06
N PRO A 70 -13.32 9.42 1.19
CA PRO A 70 -14.02 10.71 1.20
C PRO A 70 -14.82 10.98 2.47
N GLN A 71 -15.19 9.94 3.22
CA GLN A 71 -15.92 10.09 4.49
C GLN A 71 -15.00 10.45 5.67
N ILE A 72 -13.68 10.37 5.47
CA ILE A 72 -12.70 10.74 6.49
C ILE A 72 -12.11 12.11 6.12
N PRO A 73 -12.51 13.21 6.79
CA PRO A 73 -12.18 14.56 6.34
C PRO A 73 -10.70 14.81 6.09
N ILE A 74 -9.83 14.23 6.91
CA ILE A 74 -8.37 14.38 6.78
C ILE A 74 -7.75 13.54 5.66
N VAL A 75 -8.39 12.43 5.26
CA VAL A 75 -7.93 11.59 4.15
C VAL A 75 -8.45 12.18 2.84
N ASP A 76 -9.67 12.73 2.87
CA ASP A 76 -10.30 13.42 1.74
C ASP A 76 -9.47 14.60 1.22
N LEU A 77 -8.70 15.26 2.09
CA LEU A 77 -7.70 16.28 1.69
C LEU A 77 -6.68 15.77 0.66
N TYR A 78 -6.46 14.46 0.59
CA TYR A 78 -5.52 13.80 -0.30
C TYR A 78 -6.21 12.92 -1.36
N GLN A 79 -7.53 13.00 -1.47
CA GLN A 79 -8.35 12.12 -2.30
C GLN A 79 -7.86 12.07 -3.75
N GLN A 80 -7.51 13.22 -4.33
CA GLN A 80 -6.99 13.30 -5.69
C GLN A 80 -5.68 12.53 -5.85
N THR A 81 -4.68 12.80 -5.00
CA THR A 81 -3.37 12.12 -5.05
C THR A 81 -3.51 10.61 -4.81
N ILE A 82 -4.41 10.19 -3.90
CA ILE A 82 -4.70 8.78 -3.67
C ILE A 82 -5.28 8.13 -4.93
N SER A 83 -6.28 8.77 -5.55
CA SER A 83 -6.91 8.27 -6.78
C SER A 83 -5.92 8.18 -7.94
N GLU A 84 -5.08 9.20 -8.13
CA GLU A 84 -4.05 9.23 -9.17
C GLU A 84 -2.99 8.14 -8.93
N ALA A 85 -2.56 7.94 -7.69
CA ALA A 85 -1.59 6.90 -7.37
C ALA A 85 -2.15 5.47 -7.58
N ILE A 86 -3.43 5.24 -7.29
CA ILE A 86 -4.09 3.96 -7.58
C ILE A 86 -4.20 3.73 -9.08
N ALA A 87 -4.61 4.75 -9.85
CA ALA A 87 -4.62 4.66 -11.31
C ALA A 87 -3.21 4.38 -11.87
N ALA A 88 -2.20 5.10 -11.39
CA ALA A 88 -0.80 4.90 -11.76
C ALA A 88 -0.32 3.47 -11.48
N HIS A 89 -0.68 2.90 -10.33
CA HIS A 89 -0.38 1.50 -9.99
C HIS A 89 -0.97 0.54 -11.02
N PHE A 90 -2.25 0.68 -11.35
CA PHE A 90 -2.90 -0.16 -12.35
C PHE A 90 -2.44 0.12 -13.79
N SER A 91 -1.87 1.28 -14.08
CA SER A 91 -1.18 1.58 -15.35
C SER A 91 0.27 1.07 -15.40
N GLY A 92 0.79 0.47 -14.34
CA GLY A 92 2.18 0.02 -14.28
C GLY A 92 3.21 1.13 -13.93
N LEU A 93 2.76 2.36 -13.67
CA LEU A 93 3.58 3.50 -13.26
C LEU A 93 3.87 3.44 -11.75
N ARG A 94 4.51 2.34 -11.32
CA ARG A 94 4.61 1.95 -9.91
C ARG A 94 5.48 2.87 -9.06
N HIS A 95 6.56 3.44 -9.63
CA HIS A 95 7.39 4.44 -8.94
C HIS A 95 6.61 5.71 -8.64
N VAL A 96 5.76 6.14 -9.59
CA VAL A 96 4.86 7.30 -9.42
C VAL A 96 3.80 6.99 -8.37
N ALA A 97 3.20 5.80 -8.42
CA ALA A 97 2.19 5.37 -7.45
C ALA A 97 2.72 5.41 -6.02
N VAL A 98 3.85 4.76 -5.74
CA VAL A 98 4.43 4.75 -4.39
C VAL A 98 4.98 6.13 -3.99
N GLY A 99 5.65 6.83 -4.90
CA GLY A 99 6.19 8.17 -4.65
C GLY A 99 5.10 9.18 -4.29
N GLY A 100 3.92 9.07 -4.91
CA GLY A 100 2.74 9.89 -4.61
C GLY A 100 2.09 9.55 -3.26
N LEU A 101 2.05 8.27 -2.87
CA LEU A 101 1.40 7.86 -1.61
C LEU A 101 2.24 8.14 -0.35
N ILE A 102 3.57 8.16 -0.43
CA ILE A 102 4.41 8.39 0.77
C ILE A 102 4.12 9.76 1.42
N PRO A 103 4.09 10.89 0.68
CA PRO A 103 3.70 12.18 1.24
C PRO A 103 2.29 12.18 1.82
N VAL A 104 1.35 11.44 1.21
CA VAL A 104 -0.02 11.30 1.71
C VAL A 104 -0.05 10.61 3.08
N VAL A 105 0.69 9.51 3.24
CA VAL A 105 0.84 8.82 4.54
C VAL A 105 1.33 9.81 5.61
N GLU A 106 2.41 10.54 5.32
CA GLU A 106 2.97 11.52 6.27
C GLU A 106 1.99 12.65 6.59
N GLY A 107 1.33 13.20 5.58
CA GLY A 107 0.37 14.29 5.70
C GLY A 107 -0.81 13.91 6.59
N ILE A 108 -1.42 12.75 6.34
CA ILE A 108 -2.52 12.21 7.16
C ILE A 108 -2.05 11.99 8.61
N GLY A 109 -0.87 11.37 8.81
CA GLY A 109 -0.34 11.11 10.15
C GLY A 109 -0.07 12.39 10.96
N ARG A 110 0.49 13.43 10.31
CA ARG A 110 0.72 14.74 10.96
C ARG A 110 -0.59 15.43 11.31
N GLU A 111 -1.58 15.39 10.42
CA GLU A 111 -2.87 16.00 10.66
C GLU A 111 -3.65 15.30 11.78
N LEU A 112 -3.59 13.96 11.83
CA LEU A 112 -4.13 13.17 12.94
C LEU A 112 -3.48 13.53 14.28
N ALA A 113 -2.15 13.65 14.31
CA ALA A 113 -1.43 14.06 15.51
C ALA A 113 -1.88 15.46 15.97
N ARG A 114 -1.98 16.41 15.02
CA ARG A 114 -2.45 17.77 15.29
C ARG A 114 -3.86 17.79 15.88
N LEU A 115 -4.80 17.05 15.30
CA LEU A 115 -6.19 16.96 15.79
C LEU A 115 -6.30 16.30 17.17
N ARG A 116 -5.33 15.48 17.55
CA ARG A 116 -5.22 14.88 18.90
C ARG A 116 -4.45 15.76 19.89
N GLY A 117 -4.05 16.98 19.50
CA GLY A 117 -3.28 17.88 20.36
C GLY A 117 -1.83 17.44 20.59
N LEU A 118 -1.31 16.55 19.75
CA LEU A 118 0.07 16.06 19.80
C LEU A 118 0.99 16.94 18.94
N ASN A 119 2.30 16.84 19.17
CA ASN A 119 3.27 17.54 18.34
C ASN A 119 3.31 16.94 16.92
N SER A 120 2.84 17.71 15.93
CA SER A 120 2.80 17.32 14.51
C SER A 120 3.98 17.83 13.67
N GLN A 121 4.85 18.67 14.22
CA GLN A 121 5.97 19.31 13.51
C GLN A 121 7.33 18.64 13.79
N GLY A 122 7.37 17.66 14.68
CA GLY A 122 8.59 16.93 15.01
C GLY A 122 9.06 15.95 13.92
N PRO A 123 10.13 15.19 14.21
CA PRO A 123 10.59 14.09 13.37
C PRO A 123 9.45 13.10 13.10
N VAL A 124 9.25 12.73 11.83
CA VAL A 124 8.07 11.95 11.38
C VAL A 124 7.89 10.64 12.18
N LYS A 125 8.98 9.93 12.45
CA LYS A 125 8.97 8.71 13.26
C LYS A 125 8.41 8.93 14.67
N LYS A 126 8.73 10.08 15.28
CA LYS A 126 8.20 10.46 16.61
C LYS A 126 6.72 10.83 16.52
N VAL A 127 6.33 11.64 15.53
CA VAL A 127 4.92 12.03 15.31
C VAL A 127 4.02 10.80 15.24
N PHE A 128 4.38 9.81 14.43
CA PHE A 128 3.61 8.57 14.30
C PHE A 128 3.65 7.69 15.54
N THR A 129 4.78 7.65 16.25
CA THR A 129 4.87 6.90 17.51
C THR A 129 3.92 7.50 18.54
N ASP A 130 3.97 8.82 18.75
CA ASP A 130 3.10 9.51 19.70
C ASP A 130 1.61 9.34 19.30
N LEU A 131 1.28 9.47 18.00
CA LEU A 131 -0.06 9.26 17.48
C LEU A 131 -0.61 7.86 17.79
N LEU A 132 0.17 6.82 17.52
CA LEU A 132 -0.30 5.44 17.70
C LEU A 132 -0.36 5.04 19.17
N GLU A 133 0.52 5.57 20.02
CA GLU A 133 0.42 5.38 21.46
C GLU A 133 -0.82 6.07 22.04
N ASP A 134 -1.12 7.31 21.64
CA ASP A 134 -2.36 8.00 22.02
C ASP A 134 -3.61 7.24 21.55
N ALA A 135 -3.61 6.76 20.29
CA ALA A 135 -4.72 5.97 19.77
C ALA A 135 -4.95 4.66 20.55
N LYS A 136 -3.87 3.97 20.95
CA LYS A 136 -3.96 2.77 21.81
C LYS A 136 -4.54 3.10 23.17
N SER A 137 -4.09 4.19 23.80
CA SER A 137 -4.63 4.65 25.08
C SER A 137 -6.12 5.00 24.97
N ASP A 138 -6.55 5.69 23.91
CA ASP A 138 -7.96 6.03 23.67
C ASP A 138 -8.84 4.77 23.53
N VAL A 139 -8.35 3.76 22.79
CA VAL A 139 -9.03 2.47 22.61
C VAL A 139 -9.26 1.74 23.94
N VAL A 140 -8.25 1.72 24.81
CA VAL A 140 -8.35 1.11 26.15
C VAL A 140 -9.31 1.90 27.04
N ASN A 141 -9.09 3.22 27.14
CA ASN A 141 -9.83 4.08 28.05
C ASN A 141 -11.33 4.14 27.73
N ARG A 142 -11.69 4.07 26.44
CA ARG A 142 -13.09 4.10 25.97
C ARG A 142 -13.66 2.71 25.68
N ASN A 143 -12.88 1.65 25.86
CA ASN A 143 -13.24 0.27 25.54
C ASN A 143 -13.85 0.12 24.13
N ILE A 144 -13.12 0.59 23.12
CA ILE A 144 -13.61 0.65 21.73
C ILE A 144 -13.55 -0.74 21.09
N GLY A 145 -14.72 -1.27 20.71
CA GLY A 145 -14.83 -2.47 19.87
C GLY A 145 -14.13 -3.69 20.46
N ALA A 146 -13.50 -4.50 19.60
CA ALA A 146 -12.63 -5.59 20.02
C ALA A 146 -11.26 -5.03 20.47
N THR A 147 -11.24 -4.41 21.65
CA THR A 147 -10.12 -3.64 22.21
C THR A 147 -8.76 -4.29 21.95
N GLN A 148 -8.58 -5.57 22.30
CA GLN A 148 -7.30 -6.24 22.15
C GLN A 148 -6.89 -6.47 20.69
N GLU A 149 -7.84 -6.78 19.79
CA GLU A 149 -7.55 -6.94 18.36
C GLU A 149 -7.09 -5.62 17.73
N ILE A 150 -7.73 -4.52 18.11
CA ILE A 150 -7.34 -3.17 17.70
C ILE A 150 -5.94 -2.84 18.23
N LEU A 151 -5.65 -3.16 19.49
CA LEU A 151 -4.31 -2.94 20.06
C LEU A 151 -3.23 -3.73 19.31
N ASP A 152 -3.49 -4.98 18.95
CA ASP A 152 -2.53 -5.81 18.23
C ASP A 152 -2.31 -5.28 16.80
N MET A 153 -3.36 -4.80 16.13
CA MET A 153 -3.27 -4.11 14.84
C MET A 153 -2.41 -2.84 14.90
N LEU A 154 -2.67 -1.97 15.89
CA LEU A 154 -1.91 -0.71 16.06
C LEU A 154 -0.45 -0.97 16.43
N LYS A 155 -0.17 -2.00 17.25
CA LYS A 155 1.21 -2.41 17.57
C LYS A 155 1.93 -2.94 16.34
N ALA A 156 1.28 -3.78 15.55
CA ALA A 156 1.87 -4.33 14.32
C ALA A 156 2.19 -3.23 13.30
N PHE A 157 1.34 -2.21 13.19
CA PHE A 157 1.61 -1.07 12.34
C PHE A 157 2.74 -0.18 12.88
N LEU A 158 2.77 0.06 14.20
CA LEU A 158 3.88 0.79 14.83
C LEU A 158 5.23 0.08 14.60
N HIS A 159 5.25 -1.26 14.68
CA HIS A 159 6.41 -2.05 14.33
C HIS A 159 6.79 -1.85 12.86
N PHE A 160 5.83 -1.95 11.93
CA PHE A 160 6.06 -1.71 10.51
C PHE A 160 6.72 -0.35 10.24
N LEU A 161 6.22 0.71 10.88
CA LEU A 161 6.78 2.05 10.74
C LEU A 161 8.21 2.15 11.27
N LYS A 162 8.51 1.52 12.40
CA LYS A 162 9.81 1.62 13.07
C LYS A 162 10.90 0.81 12.39
N GLU A 163 10.56 -0.40 11.95
CA GLU A 163 11.52 -1.37 11.40
C GLU A 163 11.65 -1.33 9.87
N TYR A 164 10.63 -0.81 9.17
CA TYR A 164 10.63 -0.78 7.70
C TYR A 164 10.42 0.63 7.16
N PHE A 165 9.22 1.20 7.32
CA PHE A 165 8.81 2.38 6.56
C PHE A 165 9.65 3.64 6.88
N PHE A 166 9.92 3.92 8.16
CA PHE A 166 10.77 5.03 8.62
C PHE A 166 12.13 4.59 9.16
N LYS A 167 12.57 3.36 8.83
CA LYS A 167 13.91 2.89 9.16
C LYS A 167 14.95 3.73 8.41
N ASP A 168 16.16 3.80 8.94
CA ASP A 168 17.31 4.24 8.14
C ASP A 168 17.44 3.34 6.91
N SER A 169 17.60 3.94 5.72
CA SER A 169 17.63 3.21 4.45
C SER A 169 18.81 2.24 4.35
N GLN A 170 19.91 2.49 5.05
CA GLN A 170 21.07 1.58 5.14
C GLN A 170 20.78 0.37 6.02
N MET A 171 19.82 0.48 6.94
CA MET A 171 19.41 -0.59 7.85
C MET A 171 18.16 -1.35 7.39
N TYR A 172 17.60 -1.03 6.22
CA TYR A 172 16.43 -1.70 5.68
C TYR A 172 16.79 -3.11 5.17
N SER A 173 16.17 -4.13 5.74
CA SER A 173 16.57 -5.53 5.57
C SER A 173 15.87 -6.29 4.44
N LEU A 174 14.70 -5.82 3.96
CA LEU A 174 13.95 -6.52 2.91
C LEU A 174 14.42 -6.12 1.51
N LEU A 175 14.20 -6.97 0.51
CA LEU A 175 14.65 -6.75 -0.86
C LEU A 175 13.76 -5.75 -1.60
N ASP A 176 12.49 -5.62 -1.21
CA ASP A 176 11.52 -4.74 -1.87
C ASP A 176 11.80 -3.25 -1.70
N LYS A 177 12.64 -2.87 -0.73
CA LYS A 177 12.99 -1.47 -0.42
C LYS A 177 11.79 -0.53 -0.21
N THR A 178 10.72 -1.03 0.42
CA THR A 178 9.57 -0.21 0.86
C THR A 178 9.92 0.69 2.07
N ASN A 179 10.78 1.68 1.85
CA ASN A 179 11.28 2.60 2.86
C ASN A 179 11.15 4.05 2.39
N ARG A 180 10.48 4.88 3.19
CA ARG A 180 10.22 6.29 2.90
C ARG A 180 11.50 7.06 2.63
N HIS A 181 12.52 6.90 3.47
CA HIS A 181 13.74 7.71 3.36
C HIS A 181 14.49 7.39 2.08
N GLY A 182 14.60 6.10 1.74
CA GLY A 182 15.36 5.67 0.57
C GLY A 182 14.68 6.05 -0.73
N ILE A 183 13.35 5.96 -0.78
CA ILE A 183 12.55 6.38 -1.93
C ILE A 183 12.59 7.92 -2.08
N LEU A 184 12.28 8.69 -1.02
CA LEU A 184 12.14 10.15 -1.15
C LEU A 184 13.47 10.91 -1.26
N HIS A 185 14.58 10.35 -0.79
CA HIS A 185 15.89 11.01 -0.86
C HIS A 185 16.80 10.41 -1.94
N GLY A 186 16.26 9.57 -2.82
CA GLY A 186 16.99 9.03 -3.96
C GLY A 186 18.14 8.08 -3.57
N ALA A 187 18.08 7.47 -2.38
CA ALA A 187 19.05 6.44 -2.01
C ALA A 187 18.80 5.13 -2.79
N TYR A 188 17.60 4.96 -3.33
CA TYR A 188 17.17 3.83 -4.14
C TYR A 188 16.95 4.25 -5.59
N LYS A 189 17.24 3.33 -6.52
CA LYS A 189 17.09 3.46 -7.97
C LYS A 189 15.82 2.75 -8.44
N ASP A 190 15.51 2.87 -9.73
CA ASP A 190 14.34 2.23 -10.34
C ASP A 190 14.32 0.70 -10.19
N ALA A 191 15.48 0.05 -10.08
CA ALA A 191 15.58 -1.39 -9.87
C ALA A 191 15.34 -1.82 -8.41
N ASP A 192 15.45 -0.88 -7.47
CA ASP A 192 15.37 -1.15 -6.04
C ASP A 192 13.92 -1.10 -5.53
N TYR A 193 13.08 -0.22 -6.10
CA TYR A 193 11.67 -0.06 -5.74
C TYR A 193 10.80 0.11 -7.00
N GLY A 194 9.48 0.24 -6.83
CA GLY A 194 8.55 0.33 -7.98
C GLY A 194 7.99 -1.02 -8.40
N ARG A 195 7.92 -1.95 -7.44
CA ARG A 195 7.15 -3.18 -7.56
C ARG A 195 5.75 -3.00 -6.95
N PRO A 196 4.73 -3.77 -7.39
CA PRO A 196 3.38 -3.73 -6.81
C PRO A 196 3.36 -3.84 -5.28
N ILE A 197 4.24 -4.66 -4.69
CA ILE A 197 4.36 -4.82 -3.24
C ILE A 197 4.63 -3.49 -2.49
N ASN A 198 5.42 -2.57 -3.07
CA ASN A 198 5.69 -1.26 -2.47
C ASN A 198 4.41 -0.44 -2.35
N PHE A 199 3.60 -0.44 -3.41
CA PHE A 199 2.31 0.22 -3.43
C PHE A 199 1.36 -0.40 -2.40
N TYR A 200 1.24 -1.73 -2.37
CA TYR A 200 0.35 -2.43 -1.42
C TYR A 200 0.68 -2.11 0.04
N LYS A 201 1.95 -2.17 0.43
CA LYS A 201 2.40 -1.81 1.78
C LYS A 201 2.14 -0.33 2.11
N THR A 202 2.26 0.56 1.13
CA THR A 202 2.05 2.00 1.32
C THR A 202 0.57 2.36 1.40
N ILE A 203 -0.29 1.83 0.53
CA ILE A 203 -1.75 2.04 0.61
C ILE A 203 -2.35 1.38 1.86
N SER A 204 -1.77 0.25 2.33
CA SER A 204 -2.12 -0.32 3.65
C SER A 204 -1.94 0.70 4.77
N ALA A 205 -0.90 1.54 4.72
CA ALA A 205 -0.65 2.57 5.72
C ALA A 205 -1.74 3.65 5.69
N ILE A 206 -2.29 3.98 4.53
CA ILE A 206 -3.44 4.88 4.40
C ILE A 206 -4.69 4.23 4.99
N ASP A 207 -4.92 2.94 4.76
CA ASP A 207 -6.06 2.21 5.34
C ASP A 207 -6.05 2.27 6.87
N ILE A 208 -4.90 2.03 7.49
CA ILE A 208 -4.82 2.06 8.96
C ILE A 208 -4.88 3.47 9.53
N LEU A 209 -4.39 4.49 8.84
CA LEU A 209 -4.59 5.88 9.26
C LEU A 209 -6.05 6.31 9.11
N THR A 210 -6.74 5.85 8.06
CA THR A 210 -8.19 5.99 7.88
C THR A 210 -8.92 5.38 9.09
N PHE A 211 -8.52 4.17 9.48
CA PHE A 211 -9.06 3.49 10.66
C PHE A 211 -8.75 4.23 11.97
N VAL A 212 -7.52 4.71 12.18
CA VAL A 212 -7.13 5.50 13.36
C VAL A 212 -7.95 6.79 13.49
N SER A 213 -8.28 7.43 12.36
CA SER A 213 -9.19 8.57 12.33
C SER A 213 -10.59 8.17 12.78
N MET A 214 -11.07 7.00 12.35
CA MET A 214 -12.40 6.51 12.71
C MET A 214 -12.56 6.20 14.21
N LEU A 215 -11.49 5.85 14.92
CA LEU A 215 -11.56 5.62 16.38
C LEU A 215 -12.07 6.85 17.16
N LYS A 216 -12.00 8.05 16.59
CA LYS A 216 -12.54 9.28 17.19
C LYS A 216 -14.02 9.51 16.92
N THR A 217 -14.66 8.73 16.06
CA THR A 217 -16.09 8.87 15.73
C THR A 217 -16.89 7.63 16.11
N ASN A 218 -18.16 7.84 16.44
CA ASN A 218 -19.10 6.74 16.68
C ASN A 218 -19.94 6.43 15.41
N LYS A 219 -19.71 7.14 14.30
CA LYS A 219 -20.60 7.17 13.14
C LYS A 219 -20.16 6.31 11.95
N MET A 220 -19.02 5.62 12.03
CA MET A 220 -18.42 4.95 10.88
C MET A 220 -18.18 3.46 11.12
N SER A 221 -18.66 2.64 10.18
CA SER A 221 -18.50 1.18 10.20
C SER A 221 -17.03 0.77 10.07
N GLY A 222 -16.54 -0.13 10.93
CA GLY A 222 -15.20 -0.72 10.83
C GLY A 222 -15.03 -1.74 9.70
N PHE A 223 -16.09 -2.06 8.96
CA PHE A 223 -16.06 -2.99 7.83
C PHE A 223 -15.59 -2.32 6.54
N ALA A 224 -15.11 -3.13 5.59
CA ALA A 224 -14.86 -2.65 4.23
C ALA A 224 -16.13 -2.02 3.63
N PRO A 225 -16.01 -0.95 2.82
CA PRO A 225 -17.16 -0.39 2.11
C PRO A 225 -17.74 -1.42 1.14
N SER A 226 -19.07 -1.42 1.01
CA SER A 226 -19.76 -2.16 -0.04
C SER A 226 -19.47 -1.56 -1.42
N GLN A 227 -19.60 -2.38 -2.45
CA GLN A 227 -19.59 -1.89 -3.83
C GLN A 227 -20.80 -1.02 -4.11
N THR A 228 -20.60 0.02 -4.91
CA THR A 228 -21.60 0.91 -5.49
C THR A 228 -21.43 0.96 -7.01
N PRO A 229 -22.43 1.41 -7.78
CA PRO A 229 -22.29 1.58 -9.22
C PRO A 229 -21.08 2.43 -9.62
N GLU A 230 -20.77 3.47 -8.83
CA GLU A 230 -19.61 4.33 -9.03
C GLU A 230 -18.29 3.58 -8.76
N SER A 231 -18.23 2.77 -7.70
CA SER A 231 -17.04 1.95 -7.44
C SER A 231 -16.84 0.90 -8.52
N ASP A 232 -17.92 0.30 -9.03
CA ASP A 232 -17.84 -0.74 -10.07
C ASP A 232 -17.32 -0.16 -11.39
N ALA A 233 -17.82 1.03 -11.77
CA ALA A 233 -17.34 1.75 -12.94
C ALA A 233 -15.84 2.11 -12.82
N LEU A 234 -15.40 2.55 -11.63
CA LEU A 234 -14.00 2.87 -11.38
C LEU A 234 -13.11 1.60 -11.34
N ALA A 235 -13.59 0.50 -10.76
CA ALA A 235 -12.90 -0.78 -10.78
C ALA A 235 -12.68 -1.28 -12.21
N GLU A 236 -13.69 -1.13 -13.08
CA GLU A 236 -13.57 -1.49 -14.49
C GLU A 236 -12.59 -0.59 -15.25
N HIS A 237 -12.53 0.70 -14.89
CA HIS A 237 -11.46 1.57 -15.39
C HIS A 237 -10.08 1.05 -14.99
N TYR A 238 -9.86 0.69 -13.72
CA TYR A 238 -8.60 0.12 -13.25
C TYR A 238 -8.21 -1.19 -13.96
N ARG A 239 -9.17 -2.10 -14.20
CA ARG A 239 -8.91 -3.33 -14.97
C ARG A 239 -8.46 -3.03 -16.40
N ARG A 240 -9.07 -2.04 -17.06
CA ARG A 240 -8.66 -1.61 -18.41
C ARG A 240 -7.26 -1.01 -18.42
N LEU A 241 -6.88 -0.22 -17.41
CA LEU A 241 -5.50 0.27 -17.28
C LEU A 241 -4.51 -0.89 -17.17
N GLN A 242 -4.84 -1.89 -16.36
CA GLN A 242 -4.01 -3.07 -16.16
C GLN A 242 -3.86 -3.90 -17.44
N GLN A 243 -4.94 -4.06 -18.22
CA GLN A 243 -4.89 -4.78 -19.49
C GLN A 243 -4.04 -4.07 -20.55
N LYS A 244 -4.09 -2.74 -20.63
CA LYS A 244 -3.27 -1.97 -21.58
C LYS A 244 -1.77 -2.17 -21.34
N GLN A 245 -1.36 -2.24 -20.08
CA GLN A 245 0.02 -2.57 -19.71
C GLN A 245 0.48 -3.91 -20.30
N PHE A 246 -0.38 -4.94 -20.24
CA PHE A 246 -0.07 -6.25 -20.82
C PHE A 246 0.05 -6.21 -22.34
N HIS A 247 -0.75 -5.40 -23.04
CA HIS A 247 -0.66 -5.32 -24.51
C HIS A 247 0.60 -4.57 -24.96
N GLU A 248 0.96 -3.47 -24.30
CA GLU A 248 2.15 -2.67 -24.67
C GLU A 248 3.49 -3.38 -24.38
N HIS A 249 3.52 -4.37 -23.48
CA HIS A 249 4.73 -5.16 -23.19
C HIS A 249 4.89 -6.42 -24.05
N PHE A 250 3.84 -6.86 -24.75
CA PHE A 250 3.83 -8.14 -25.48
C PHE A 250 3.54 -8.02 -26.99
N GLU A 251 3.30 -6.81 -27.53
CA GLU A 251 3.38 -6.64 -28.98
C GLU A 251 4.85 -6.68 -29.45
N PRO A 252 5.22 -7.58 -30.38
CA PRO A 252 6.53 -7.52 -31.00
C PRO A 252 6.63 -6.18 -31.72
N LYS A 253 7.62 -5.36 -31.36
CA LYS A 253 8.00 -4.19 -32.16
C LYS A 253 8.16 -4.67 -33.59
N GLY A 254 7.22 -4.29 -34.45
CA GLY A 254 7.22 -4.69 -35.85
C GLY A 254 8.59 -4.41 -36.42
N ILE A 255 9.30 -5.47 -36.82
CA ILE A 255 10.46 -5.32 -37.69
C ILE A 255 9.87 -4.79 -38.99
N ASP A 256 10.14 -3.54 -39.29
CA ASP A 256 9.79 -2.93 -40.56
C ASP A 256 10.65 -3.59 -41.65
N LEU A 257 10.09 -4.62 -42.29
CA LEU A 257 10.68 -5.31 -43.43
C LEU A 257 10.30 -4.61 -44.74
N THR A 258 10.38 -3.28 -44.77
CA THR A 258 10.34 -2.49 -46.00
C THR A 258 11.68 -1.80 -46.27
N SER A 259 12.75 -2.60 -46.39
CA SER A 259 13.91 -2.22 -47.21
C SER A 259 14.11 -3.28 -48.29
N ASN A 260 13.34 -3.15 -49.36
CA ASN A 260 13.59 -3.82 -50.63
C ASN A 260 13.63 -2.76 -51.72
N GLY A 261 14.76 -2.71 -52.44
CA GLY A 261 14.91 -2.03 -53.71
C GLY A 261 15.63 -0.69 -53.60
N ASP A 262 16.92 -0.67 -53.91
CA ASP A 262 17.31 -0.18 -55.24
C ASP A 262 18.70 -0.74 -55.60
N GLY A 263 18.74 -1.42 -56.74
CA GLY A 263 19.96 -1.91 -57.33
C GLY A 263 20.66 -0.81 -58.11
N GLU A 264 21.98 -0.77 -58.02
CA GLU A 264 22.80 -0.03 -58.97
C GLU A 264 24.02 -0.89 -59.33
N THR A 265 23.92 -1.58 -60.47
CA THR A 265 25.06 -2.12 -61.20
C THR A 265 25.70 -0.99 -61.99
N THR A 266 26.93 -0.61 -61.63
CA THR A 266 27.82 0.13 -62.53
C THR A 266 29.04 -0.72 -62.85
N ASN A 267 29.15 -1.06 -64.14
CA ASN A 267 30.38 -1.46 -64.79
C ASN A 267 31.40 -0.32 -64.67
N ASP A 268 32.65 -0.63 -64.32
CA ASP A 268 33.76 0.06 -64.98
C ASP A 268 35.00 -0.84 -65.15
N LYS A 269 35.71 -0.52 -66.22
CA LYS A 269 36.71 -1.28 -66.95
C LYS A 269 38.06 -1.37 -66.21
N GLY A 270 38.78 -2.45 -66.50
CA GLY A 270 40.21 -2.64 -66.25
C GLY A 270 40.69 -3.93 -66.87
#